data_AF-A0A662AQ28-F1
#
_entry.id   AF-A0A662AQ28-F1
#
_cell.length_a   1.000
_cell.length_b   1.000
_cell.length_c   1.000
_cell.angle_alpha   90.00
_cell.angle_beta   90.00
_cell.angle_gamma   90.00
#
_symmetry.space_group_name_H-M   'P 1'
#
loop_
_entity.id
_entity.type
_entity.pdbx_description
1 polymer ?
#
loop_
_entity_poly.entity_id
_entity_poly.type
_entity_poly.pdbx_seq_one_letter_code
_entity_poly.pdbx_strand_id
1 'polypeptide(L)'
;MKRNIQIGFYLFLTVWVMNSCTKTTDTKNQASELISYEKKPNDVIKSLYLNEEGNPSWETFLRKWGLFQSQSLSETKAYFTISFSSDDVTIKNGYLIPNKDAKAISTDFFTKSITKYNSANVAEPVWDGRVYEAKNQMIVGGYSDKLNEKPVGEINSKGRFISELKGDYAAEFPILKIPAEQIIFDPFNWQLIKIKPSNGKTVEKQVNSYLPIKLYELNGKELNNIHFELENKAENNSVTLFGLINGHKFKIANCNFTNTKIVKSVDGFRPGLIEGCTQAGNSEIVSLTFEGHFSDYISFNEVGLCLNNKTVIEKGSIDSKNQSALKEEIIIDGNLSDWHNIKGTSDIKGDFVSYLYPNPDTDLLEFKLTNDEKYLYVYTRVAGAHGRTGDKGRYYWYIYIDVDRNPETGYPPTRDDNCYFGVAMGDDCEAQFEFISNTFVKTFFGFTGIGAEKEVLDGKLKLGPSYYAPEDSEGNKRKDYKIEYVMRDNKRYITHDYTEGTSEDIIVALSADASELELKVELAGFLQDESGKMLMVKGQKIDVAAGVEGSSKFYGSSMWGADSSPTVYGYELK
;
A
#
# COMPACT_ATOMS: atom_id res chain seq x y z
N MET A 1 -3.13 -71.12 16.00
CA MET A 1 -2.47 -70.40 14.88
C MET A 1 -2.48 -68.93 15.24
N LYS A 2 -1.32 -68.39 15.64
CA LYS A 2 -1.14 -67.04 16.22
C LYS A 2 -0.84 -66.01 15.12
N ARG A 3 -1.37 -64.79 15.26
CA ARG A 3 -0.79 -63.48 14.89
C ARG A 3 -1.84 -62.41 15.26
N ASN A 4 -1.75 -61.75 16.42
CA ASN A 4 -0.94 -60.55 16.72
C ASN A 4 -0.84 -59.56 15.56
N ILE A 5 -1.61 -58.46 15.65
CA ILE A 5 -1.30 -57.19 14.97
C ILE A 5 -1.33 -56.10 16.04
N GLN A 6 -0.27 -55.30 15.99
CA GLN A 6 0.30 -54.47 17.03
C GLN A 6 0.06 -53.00 16.67
N ILE A 7 -0.21 -52.19 17.68
CA ILE A 7 -0.29 -50.73 17.64
C ILE A 7 1.13 -50.16 17.41
N GLY A 8 1.25 -49.08 16.63
CA GLY A 8 2.49 -48.31 16.52
C GLY A 8 2.36 -47.03 15.68
N PHE A 9 2.42 -45.89 16.36
CA PHE A 9 2.71 -44.55 15.82
C PHE A 9 4.20 -44.45 15.42
N TYR A 10 4.52 -43.77 14.30
CA TYR A 10 5.49 -42.66 14.14
C TYR A 10 5.98 -42.51 12.68
N LEU A 11 6.03 -41.23 12.25
CA LEU A 11 6.93 -40.57 11.30
C LEU A 11 7.49 -41.36 10.10
N PHE A 12 7.22 -40.86 8.89
CA PHE A 12 8.25 -40.45 7.92
C PHE A 12 7.58 -39.58 6.84
N LEU A 13 7.82 -38.26 6.92
CA LEU A 13 7.49 -37.31 5.86
C LEU A 13 8.56 -37.47 4.78
N THR A 14 8.22 -38.15 3.70
CA THR A 14 9.11 -38.28 2.53
C THR A 14 9.08 -36.98 1.74
N VAL A 15 10.26 -36.35 1.65
CA VAL A 15 10.65 -35.25 0.77
C VAL A 15 10.06 -35.44 -0.63
N TRP A 16 9.30 -34.45 -1.11
CA TRP A 16 9.07 -34.28 -2.54
C TRP A 16 8.88 -32.80 -2.91
N VAL A 17 9.55 -32.45 -4.01
CA VAL A 17 9.48 -31.25 -4.86
C VAL A 17 10.45 -30.11 -4.55
N MET A 18 11.56 -30.16 -5.29
CA MET A 18 12.43 -29.06 -5.71
C MET A 18 11.70 -27.98 -6.52
N ASN A 19 12.34 -26.81 -6.61
CA ASN A 19 12.26 -25.81 -7.67
C ASN A 19 10.96 -25.00 -7.81
N SER A 20 11.01 -23.78 -7.28
CA SER A 20 10.42 -22.61 -7.94
C SER A 20 11.50 -21.55 -8.17
N CYS A 21 12.58 -21.97 -8.83
CA CYS A 21 13.45 -21.08 -9.57
C CYS A 21 13.56 -21.74 -10.95
N THR A 22 12.73 -21.28 -11.89
CA THR A 22 12.74 -21.79 -13.25
C THR A 22 14.07 -21.40 -13.89
N LYS A 23 14.99 -22.36 -14.00
CA LYS A 23 16.11 -22.32 -14.93
C LYS A 23 15.55 -22.27 -16.35
N THR A 24 15.35 -21.08 -16.90
CA THR A 24 15.28 -20.89 -18.35
C THR A 24 16.70 -20.73 -18.87
N THR A 25 17.27 -21.83 -19.35
CA THR A 25 18.37 -21.75 -20.33
C THR A 25 17.79 -21.12 -21.58
N ASP A 26 18.07 -19.85 -21.84
CA ASP A 26 17.83 -19.30 -23.16
C ASP A 26 18.98 -18.42 -23.66
N THR A 27 19.05 -18.43 -24.98
CA THR A 27 20.24 -18.29 -25.80
C THR A 27 20.64 -16.84 -26.07
N LYS A 28 21.96 -16.59 -26.03
CA LYS A 28 22.69 -15.44 -26.60
C LYS A 28 22.09 -14.03 -26.40
N ASN A 29 22.74 -13.30 -25.49
CA ASN A 29 23.08 -11.88 -25.58
C ASN A 29 22.89 -11.23 -26.97
N GLN A 30 21.77 -10.53 -27.15
CA GLN A 30 21.64 -9.39 -28.08
C GLN A 30 20.93 -8.18 -27.45
N ALA A 31 20.69 -8.18 -26.13
CA ALA A 31 20.04 -7.07 -25.41
C ALA A 31 20.96 -6.36 -24.39
N SER A 32 22.22 -6.77 -24.27
CA SER A 32 23.18 -6.17 -23.31
C SER A 32 24.01 -5.02 -23.87
N GLU A 33 23.74 -4.57 -25.10
CA GLU A 33 24.26 -3.27 -25.57
C GLU A 33 23.36 -2.14 -25.07
N LEU A 34 23.76 -1.57 -23.93
CA LEU A 34 23.46 -0.19 -23.50
C LEU A 34 21.97 0.21 -23.54
N ILE A 35 21.18 -0.31 -22.59
CA ILE A 35 19.99 0.41 -22.14
C ILE A 35 20.47 1.46 -21.14
N SER A 36 20.80 2.67 -21.61
CA SER A 36 20.98 3.81 -20.71
C SER A 36 19.60 4.28 -20.24
N TYR A 37 19.36 4.25 -18.93
CA TYR A 37 18.18 4.82 -18.28
C TYR A 37 18.17 6.35 -18.41
N GLU A 38 17.92 6.89 -19.61
CA GLU A 38 17.90 8.33 -19.78
C GLU A 38 16.49 8.90 -19.55
N LYS A 39 16.42 10.00 -18.79
CA LYS A 39 15.22 10.87 -18.64
C LYS A 39 14.72 11.45 -19.98
N LYS A 40 15.55 11.40 -21.04
CA LYS A 40 15.34 12.10 -22.31
C LYS A 40 14.06 11.71 -23.07
N PRO A 41 13.70 10.42 -23.25
CA PRO A 41 12.50 10.05 -24.00
C PRO A 41 11.21 10.52 -23.34
N ASN A 42 11.13 10.41 -22.00
CA ASN A 42 9.96 10.86 -21.26
C ASN A 42 9.81 12.38 -21.34
N ASP A 43 10.90 13.13 -21.17
CA ASP A 43 10.89 14.59 -21.27
C ASP A 43 10.51 15.07 -22.67
N VAL A 44 10.94 14.35 -23.72
CA VAL A 44 10.49 14.60 -25.11
C VAL A 44 8.97 14.44 -25.23
N ILE A 45 8.39 13.37 -24.69
CA ILE A 45 6.94 13.16 -24.75
C ILE A 45 6.21 14.24 -23.93
N LYS A 46 6.65 14.55 -22.70
CA LYS A 46 6.08 15.62 -21.84
C LYS A 46 6.07 16.97 -22.54
N SER A 47 7.14 17.29 -23.27
CA SER A 47 7.29 18.58 -23.96
C SER A 47 6.22 18.83 -25.03
N LEU A 48 5.47 17.80 -25.47
CA LEU A 48 4.36 17.94 -26.42
C LEU A 48 3.02 18.28 -25.75
N TYR A 49 2.94 18.24 -24.43
CA TYR A 49 1.71 18.45 -23.66
C TYR A 49 1.87 19.65 -22.75
N LEU A 50 1.89 20.85 -23.33
CA LEU A 50 2.13 22.09 -22.60
C LEU A 50 0.81 22.82 -22.30
N ASN A 51 0.71 23.43 -21.11
CA ASN A 51 -0.35 24.40 -20.82
C ASN A 51 -0.11 25.74 -21.54
N GLU A 52 -1.00 26.71 -21.30
CA GLU A 52 -0.92 28.04 -21.90
C GLU A 52 0.37 28.80 -21.50
N GLU A 53 0.94 28.48 -20.34
CA GLU A 53 2.20 29.03 -19.85
C GLU A 53 3.44 28.32 -20.43
N GLY A 54 3.26 27.31 -21.29
CA GLY A 54 4.36 26.56 -21.90
C GLY A 54 5.01 25.50 -21.00
N ASN A 55 4.38 25.15 -19.88
CA ASN A 55 4.87 24.13 -18.96
C ASN A 55 4.18 22.77 -19.21
N PRO A 56 4.87 21.63 -19.07
CA PRO A 56 4.25 20.31 -19.16
C PRO A 56 3.04 20.18 -18.23
N SER A 57 1.91 19.70 -18.78
CA SER A 57 0.61 19.65 -18.11
C SER A 57 -0.10 18.33 -18.38
N TRP A 58 -0.36 17.61 -17.30
CA TRP A 58 -1.12 16.36 -17.35
C TRP A 58 -2.56 16.58 -17.83
N GLU A 59 -3.17 17.71 -17.49
CA GLU A 59 -4.50 18.07 -18.00
C GLU A 59 -4.51 18.15 -19.54
N THR A 60 -3.49 18.78 -20.12
CA THR A 60 -3.35 18.89 -21.58
C THR A 60 -3.22 17.51 -22.23
N PHE A 61 -2.47 16.61 -21.59
CA PHE A 61 -2.40 15.19 -21.97
C PHE A 61 -3.77 14.50 -21.91
N LEU A 62 -4.50 14.63 -20.80
CA LEU A 62 -5.83 14.05 -20.64
C LEU A 62 -6.83 14.56 -21.70
N ARG A 63 -6.81 15.86 -21.99
CA ARG A 63 -7.65 16.46 -23.04
C ARG A 63 -7.30 15.91 -24.42
N LYS A 64 -6.01 15.82 -24.74
CA LYS A 64 -5.52 15.32 -26.04
C LYS A 64 -5.99 13.89 -26.32
N TRP A 65 -6.06 13.07 -25.28
CA TRP A 65 -6.46 11.67 -25.37
C TRP A 65 -7.95 11.42 -25.06
N GLY A 66 -8.74 12.48 -24.88
CA GLY A 66 -10.18 12.36 -24.61
C GLY A 66 -10.51 11.78 -23.23
N LEU A 67 -9.54 11.78 -22.33
CA LEU A 67 -9.64 11.29 -20.95
C LEU A 67 -10.07 12.39 -19.97
N PHE A 68 -10.08 13.65 -20.41
CA PHE A 68 -10.48 14.77 -19.58
C PHE A 68 -11.94 14.63 -19.11
N GLN A 69 -12.16 14.91 -17.82
CA GLN A 69 -13.46 14.79 -17.17
C GLN A 69 -14.24 16.09 -17.36
N SER A 70 -15.38 16.03 -18.04
CA SER A 70 -16.27 17.18 -18.25
C SER A 70 -17.62 16.95 -17.59
N GLN A 71 -18.29 18.02 -17.16
CA GLN A 71 -19.63 17.97 -16.53
C GLN A 71 -19.70 16.95 -15.38
N SER A 72 -18.93 17.19 -14.33
CA SER A 72 -18.90 16.32 -13.15
C SER A 72 -20.06 16.62 -12.19
N LEU A 73 -20.71 15.57 -11.72
CA LEU A 73 -21.56 15.59 -10.53
C LEU A 73 -20.91 14.70 -9.48
N SER A 74 -20.59 15.27 -8.33
CA SER A 74 -20.00 14.54 -7.21
C SER A 74 -20.98 14.46 -6.04
N GLU A 75 -21.18 13.27 -5.51
CA GLU A 75 -21.90 13.02 -4.27
C GLU A 75 -20.95 12.40 -3.26
N THR A 76 -20.89 12.95 -2.05
CA THR A 76 -20.04 12.42 -0.98
C THR A 76 -20.90 12.03 0.22
N LYS A 77 -20.69 10.81 0.71
CA LYS A 77 -21.44 10.23 1.83
C LYS A 77 -20.50 9.80 2.95
N ALA A 78 -21.00 9.88 4.18
CA ALA A 78 -20.32 9.43 5.39
C ALA A 78 -20.55 7.94 5.62
N TYR A 79 -19.51 7.20 6.02
CA TYR A 79 -19.59 5.80 6.39
C TYR A 79 -18.84 5.54 7.69
N PHE A 80 -19.43 4.69 8.52
CA PHE A 80 -18.84 4.21 9.77
C PHE A 80 -18.65 2.70 9.65
N THR A 81 -17.46 2.22 9.96
CA THR A 81 -17.18 0.78 10.09
C THR A 81 -16.97 0.46 11.56
N ILE A 82 -17.64 -0.60 12.04
CA ILE A 82 -17.55 -1.02 13.43
C ILE A 82 -17.39 -2.52 13.47
N SER A 83 -16.38 -2.98 14.19
CA SER A 83 -16.13 -4.40 14.40
C SER A 83 -16.67 -4.85 15.74
N PHE A 84 -17.36 -5.98 15.74
CA PHE A 84 -17.94 -6.63 16.91
C PHE A 84 -17.49 -8.09 16.99
N SER A 85 -17.62 -8.69 18.17
CA SER A 85 -17.67 -10.14 18.27
C SER A 85 -18.87 -10.66 17.48
N SER A 86 -18.74 -11.76 16.75
CA SER A 86 -19.85 -12.38 16.01
C SER A 86 -21.01 -12.77 16.94
N ASP A 87 -20.71 -13.18 18.17
CA ASP A 87 -21.69 -13.50 19.21
C ASP A 87 -22.52 -12.28 19.67
N ASP A 88 -21.98 -11.07 19.47
CA ASP A 88 -22.62 -9.81 19.81
C ASP A 88 -23.52 -9.27 18.70
N VAL A 89 -23.74 -10.04 17.62
CA VAL A 89 -24.56 -9.63 16.49
C VAL A 89 -25.61 -10.70 16.18
N THR A 90 -26.88 -10.29 16.03
CA THR A 90 -27.99 -11.20 15.75
C THR A 90 -28.58 -10.98 14.36
N ILE A 91 -28.99 -12.06 13.70
CA ILE A 91 -29.66 -11.96 12.41
C ILE A 91 -31.14 -11.65 12.62
N LYS A 92 -31.60 -10.52 12.09
CA LYS A 92 -33.02 -10.13 12.06
C LYS A 92 -33.41 -9.79 10.63
N ASN A 93 -34.41 -10.48 10.08
CA ASN A 93 -34.86 -10.34 8.69
C ASN A 93 -33.74 -10.49 7.65
N GLY A 94 -32.75 -11.37 7.90
CA GLY A 94 -31.60 -11.55 7.02
C GLY A 94 -30.51 -10.47 7.13
N TYR A 95 -30.63 -9.54 8.09
CA TYR A 95 -29.63 -8.50 8.38
C TYR A 95 -28.98 -8.73 9.74
N LEU A 96 -27.67 -8.52 9.83
CA LEU A 96 -26.87 -8.66 11.04
C LEU A 96 -26.96 -7.40 11.92
N ILE A 97 -27.68 -7.45 13.03
CA ILE A 97 -27.90 -6.29 13.91
C ILE A 97 -27.09 -6.46 15.20
N PRO A 98 -26.26 -5.47 15.58
CA PRO A 98 -25.59 -5.49 16.88
C PRO A 98 -26.60 -5.63 18.04
N ASN A 99 -26.29 -6.50 18.99
CA ASN A 99 -27.05 -6.65 20.21
C ASN A 99 -26.99 -5.35 21.04
N LYS A 100 -27.99 -5.13 21.90
CA LYS A 100 -28.11 -3.88 22.68
C LYS A 100 -26.86 -3.53 23.50
N ASP A 101 -26.16 -4.54 24.01
CA ASP A 101 -24.99 -4.37 24.87
C ASP A 101 -23.67 -4.72 24.14
N ALA A 102 -23.72 -4.88 22.82
CA ALA A 102 -22.57 -5.19 21.99
C ALA A 102 -21.49 -4.09 22.14
N LYS A 103 -20.27 -4.51 22.44
CA LYS A 103 -19.14 -3.58 22.55
C LYS A 103 -18.38 -3.57 21.23
N ALA A 104 -18.17 -2.38 20.69
CA ALA A 104 -17.26 -2.23 19.55
C ALA A 104 -15.85 -2.60 19.99
N ILE A 105 -15.18 -3.40 19.16
CA ILE A 105 -13.77 -3.74 19.28
C ILE A 105 -12.92 -2.66 18.62
N SER A 106 -13.40 -2.14 17.48
CA SER A 106 -12.81 -1.01 16.77
C SER A 106 -13.91 -0.19 16.09
N THR A 107 -13.61 1.08 15.84
CA THR A 107 -14.47 1.99 15.09
C THR A 107 -13.64 2.82 14.14
N ASP A 108 -14.11 2.95 12.91
CA ASP A 108 -13.46 3.71 11.87
C ASP A 108 -14.49 4.55 11.09
N PHE A 109 -13.99 5.56 10.38
CA PHE A 109 -14.77 6.45 9.56
C PHE A 109 -14.09 6.71 8.22
N PHE A 110 -14.90 6.71 7.17
CA PHE A 110 -14.46 7.19 5.86
C PHE A 110 -15.60 7.90 5.15
N THR A 111 -15.22 8.72 4.17
CA THR A 111 -16.16 9.25 3.20
C THR A 111 -16.01 8.53 1.88
N LYS A 112 -17.11 8.34 1.17
CA LYS A 112 -17.10 7.82 -0.19
C LYS A 112 -17.69 8.87 -1.12
N SER A 113 -16.87 9.30 -2.06
CA SER A 113 -17.20 10.27 -3.09
C SER A 113 -17.42 9.55 -4.41
N ILE A 114 -18.60 9.70 -5.00
CA ILE A 114 -18.94 9.17 -6.32
C ILE A 114 -19.00 10.36 -7.28
N THR A 115 -18.08 10.40 -8.23
CA THR A 115 -18.05 11.43 -9.29
C THR A 115 -18.51 10.81 -10.59
N LYS A 116 -19.59 11.36 -11.14
CA LYS A 116 -20.11 11.02 -12.46
C LYS A 116 -19.69 12.10 -13.45
N TYR A 117 -19.01 11.73 -14.53
CA TYR A 117 -18.51 12.69 -15.51
C TYR A 117 -18.63 12.14 -16.93
N ASN A 118 -18.58 13.05 -17.90
CA ASN A 118 -18.51 12.73 -19.31
C ASN A 118 -17.06 12.83 -19.79
N SER A 119 -16.58 11.79 -20.46
CA SER A 119 -15.30 11.77 -21.19
C SER A 119 -15.50 11.07 -22.53
N ALA A 120 -14.62 11.32 -23.51
CA ALA A 120 -14.69 10.61 -24.79
C ALA A 120 -14.14 9.18 -24.64
N ASN A 121 -13.12 9.02 -23.80
CA ASN A 121 -12.45 7.77 -23.50
C ASN A 121 -12.35 7.55 -21.99
N VAL A 122 -12.20 6.29 -21.58
CA VAL A 122 -11.87 5.84 -20.23
C VAL A 122 -10.46 5.27 -20.26
N ALA A 123 -9.67 5.62 -19.26
CA ALA A 123 -8.35 5.07 -19.02
C ALA A 123 -8.47 3.82 -18.14
N GLU A 124 -7.86 2.74 -18.58
CA GLU A 124 -7.56 1.59 -17.74
C GLU A 124 -6.04 1.47 -17.64
N PRO A 125 -5.44 1.59 -16.45
CA PRO A 125 -4.03 1.28 -16.24
C PRO A 125 -3.73 -0.09 -16.82
N VAL A 126 -2.75 -0.14 -17.72
CA VAL A 126 -2.28 -1.41 -18.26
C VAL A 126 -1.03 -1.82 -17.56
N TRP A 127 -0.13 -0.89 -17.20
CA TRP A 127 1.12 -1.17 -16.50
C TRP A 127 1.99 0.09 -16.36
N ASP A 128 2.79 0.24 -15.32
CA ASP A 128 3.93 1.17 -15.26
C ASP A 128 4.87 1.01 -16.47
N GLY A 129 5.06 2.09 -17.23
CA GLY A 129 5.90 2.09 -18.42
C GLY A 129 7.22 2.80 -18.18
N ARG A 130 8.32 2.16 -18.59
CA ARG A 130 9.56 2.87 -18.90
C ARG A 130 9.73 2.96 -20.40
N VAL A 131 10.24 4.11 -20.83
CA VAL A 131 10.51 4.38 -22.24
C VAL A 131 12.00 4.63 -22.40
N TYR A 132 12.58 3.86 -23.30
CA TYR A 132 14.00 3.84 -23.63
C TYR A 132 14.21 4.40 -25.02
N GLU A 133 15.38 4.98 -25.27
CA GLU A 133 15.82 5.27 -26.63
C GLU A 133 16.75 4.15 -27.08
N ALA A 134 16.40 3.46 -28.18
CA ALA A 134 17.23 2.44 -28.78
C ALA A 134 17.21 2.60 -30.30
N LYS A 135 18.37 2.74 -30.93
CA LYS A 135 18.51 2.89 -32.40
C LYS A 135 17.63 4.02 -32.98
N ASN A 136 17.54 5.16 -32.29
CA ASN A 136 16.67 6.30 -32.61
C ASN A 136 15.16 6.00 -32.57
N GLN A 137 14.74 4.94 -31.87
CA GLN A 137 13.34 4.61 -31.62
C GLN A 137 13.04 4.73 -30.12
N MET A 138 11.81 5.12 -29.79
CA MET A 138 11.33 5.09 -28.42
C MET A 138 10.70 3.73 -28.16
N ILE A 139 11.32 2.96 -27.27
CA ILE A 139 10.92 1.60 -26.94
C ILE A 139 10.31 1.59 -25.55
N VAL A 140 9.16 0.95 -25.41
CA VAL A 140 8.52 0.72 -24.12
C VAL A 140 8.85 -0.68 -23.61
N GLY A 141 9.11 -0.76 -22.31
CA GLY A 141 9.30 -2.02 -21.60
C GLY A 141 8.03 -2.86 -21.51
N GLY A 142 8.25 -4.17 -21.25
CA GLY A 142 7.40 -5.34 -20.93
C GLY A 142 7.66 -5.96 -19.55
N TYR A 143 6.66 -6.30 -18.72
CA TYR A 143 6.80 -7.24 -17.59
C TYR A 143 5.79 -8.38 -17.72
N SER A 144 6.17 -9.54 -17.19
CA SER A 144 5.27 -10.66 -16.96
C SER A 144 5.56 -11.30 -15.60
N ASP A 145 4.72 -12.25 -15.21
CA ASP A 145 4.91 -13.07 -14.01
C ASP A 145 6.12 -14.02 -14.11
N LYS A 146 6.73 -14.16 -15.29
CA LYS A 146 7.86 -15.07 -15.56
C LYS A 146 9.15 -14.37 -15.93
N LEU A 147 9.07 -13.12 -16.37
CA LEU A 147 10.18 -12.40 -16.95
C LEU A 147 10.25 -11.00 -16.34
N ASN A 148 11.48 -10.62 -15.95
CA ASN A 148 11.91 -9.24 -15.74
C ASN A 148 11.58 -8.33 -16.93
N GLU A 149 11.93 -7.05 -16.82
CA GLU A 149 11.67 -6.12 -17.92
C GLU A 149 12.26 -6.62 -19.24
N LYS A 150 11.44 -6.60 -20.30
CA LYS A 150 11.88 -6.82 -21.67
C LYS A 150 11.37 -5.72 -22.57
N PRO A 151 12.11 -5.25 -23.57
CA PRO A 151 11.53 -4.36 -24.57
C PRO A 151 10.41 -5.08 -25.32
N VAL A 152 9.19 -4.52 -25.34
CA VAL A 152 7.98 -5.14 -25.93
C VAL A 152 7.38 -4.38 -27.10
N GLY A 153 7.66 -3.08 -27.22
CA GLY A 153 7.05 -2.32 -28.32
C GLY A 153 7.69 -0.98 -28.57
N GLU A 154 7.43 -0.45 -29.75
CA GLU A 154 7.79 0.91 -30.13
C GLU A 154 6.63 1.85 -29.85
N ILE A 155 6.94 3.03 -29.32
CA ILE A 155 6.01 4.15 -29.18
C ILE A 155 6.49 5.34 -30.00
N ASN A 156 5.56 6.20 -30.44
CA ASN A 156 5.93 7.46 -31.11
C ASN A 156 6.21 8.58 -30.11
N SER A 157 6.61 9.75 -30.62
CA SER A 157 6.89 10.94 -29.78
C SER A 157 5.69 11.48 -29.01
N LYS A 158 4.47 11.05 -29.35
CA LYS A 158 3.24 11.36 -28.60
C LYS A 158 2.92 10.27 -27.57
N GLY A 159 3.82 9.33 -27.32
CA GLY A 159 3.60 8.21 -26.41
C GLY A 159 2.63 7.14 -26.92
N ARG A 160 2.21 7.14 -28.20
CA ARG A 160 1.29 6.11 -28.71
C ARG A 160 2.04 4.85 -29.10
N PHE A 161 1.55 3.68 -28.71
CA PHE A 161 2.07 2.40 -29.16
C PHE A 161 1.88 2.23 -30.67
N ILE A 162 2.96 1.88 -31.37
CA ILE A 162 2.99 1.73 -32.83
C ILE A 162 2.99 0.26 -33.23
N SER A 163 3.91 -0.51 -32.64
CA SER A 163 4.15 -1.89 -33.03
C SER A 163 4.79 -2.69 -31.90
N GLU A 164 4.48 -3.98 -31.87
CA GLU A 164 5.18 -4.96 -31.04
C GLU A 164 6.64 -5.12 -31.49
N LEU A 165 7.54 -5.31 -30.52
CA LEU A 165 8.87 -5.83 -30.77
C LEU A 165 8.80 -7.35 -30.69
N LYS A 166 9.13 -8.02 -31.79
CA LYS A 166 9.12 -9.47 -31.86
C LYS A 166 10.37 -10.02 -31.15
N GLY A 167 10.13 -10.89 -30.19
CA GLY A 167 11.12 -11.72 -29.53
C GLY A 167 10.50 -13.05 -29.13
N ASP A 168 11.32 -14.06 -28.86
CA ASP A 168 10.85 -15.40 -28.46
C ASP A 168 10.05 -15.37 -27.15
N TYR A 169 10.19 -14.31 -26.37
CA TYR A 169 9.49 -14.04 -25.12
C TYR A 169 8.13 -13.32 -25.29
N ALA A 170 7.78 -12.84 -26.49
CA ALA A 170 6.63 -11.95 -26.69
C ALA A 170 5.29 -12.55 -26.20
N ALA A 171 5.13 -13.87 -26.30
CA ALA A 171 3.91 -14.55 -25.86
C ALA A 171 3.61 -14.41 -24.35
N GLU A 172 4.61 -14.05 -23.55
CA GLU A 172 4.50 -13.91 -22.10
C GLU A 172 3.97 -12.53 -21.66
N PHE A 173 3.88 -11.55 -22.56
CA PHE A 173 3.55 -10.16 -22.20
C PHE A 173 2.07 -9.84 -22.45
N PRO A 174 1.25 -9.60 -21.40
CA PRO A 174 -0.19 -9.33 -21.56
C PRO A 174 -0.50 -8.10 -22.41
N ILE A 175 0.36 -7.07 -22.37
CA ILE A 175 0.24 -5.82 -23.15
C ILE A 175 0.09 -6.10 -24.65
N LEU A 176 0.75 -7.12 -25.18
CA LEU A 176 0.72 -7.47 -26.61
C LEU A 176 -0.62 -8.07 -27.06
N LYS A 177 -1.51 -8.42 -26.13
CA LYS A 177 -2.88 -8.86 -26.42
C LYS A 177 -3.84 -7.68 -26.60
N ILE A 178 -3.41 -6.45 -26.27
CA ILE A 178 -4.22 -5.24 -26.42
C ILE A 178 -3.93 -4.61 -27.78
N PRO A 179 -4.96 -4.18 -28.54
CA PRO A 179 -4.73 -3.50 -29.81
C PRO A 179 -3.89 -2.23 -29.64
N ALA A 180 -2.82 -2.08 -30.45
CA ALA A 180 -1.85 -0.99 -30.37
C ALA A 180 -2.50 0.40 -30.34
N GLU A 181 -3.57 0.59 -31.10
CA GLU A 181 -4.30 1.86 -31.17
C GLU A 181 -4.99 2.25 -29.87
N GLN A 182 -5.17 1.30 -28.96
CA GLN A 182 -5.76 1.51 -27.64
C GLN A 182 -4.70 1.75 -26.57
N ILE A 183 -3.40 1.70 -26.88
CA ILE A 183 -2.33 1.81 -25.89
C ILE A 183 -1.64 3.17 -26.03
N ILE A 184 -1.56 3.89 -24.93
CA ILE A 184 -0.80 5.14 -24.80
C ILE A 184 0.09 5.08 -23.58
N PHE A 185 1.23 5.73 -23.64
CA PHE A 185 2.10 5.98 -22.50
C PHE A 185 1.76 7.36 -21.91
N ASP A 186 1.39 7.39 -20.63
CA ASP A 186 1.26 8.59 -19.80
C ASP A 186 2.62 8.96 -19.23
N PRO A 187 3.27 10.01 -19.75
CA PRO A 187 4.60 10.40 -19.33
C PRO A 187 4.61 11.05 -17.93
N PHE A 188 3.46 11.51 -17.44
CA PHE A 188 3.34 12.17 -16.14
C PHE A 188 3.31 11.17 -14.99
N ASN A 189 2.64 10.03 -15.22
CA ASN A 189 2.52 8.95 -14.24
C ASN A 189 3.41 7.75 -14.55
N TRP A 190 4.22 7.81 -15.62
CA TRP A 190 5.05 6.70 -16.09
C TRP A 190 4.25 5.41 -16.27
N GLN A 191 3.13 5.47 -16.98
CA GLN A 191 2.18 4.37 -17.07
C GLN A 191 1.67 4.16 -18.50
N LEU A 192 1.70 2.92 -18.99
CA LEU A 192 0.88 2.51 -20.13
C LEU A 192 -0.57 2.40 -19.72
N ILE A 193 -1.44 3.03 -20.51
CA ILE A 193 -2.87 3.09 -20.33
C ILE A 193 -3.55 2.52 -21.56
N LYS A 194 -4.58 1.71 -21.33
CA LYS A 194 -5.53 1.28 -22.34
C LYS A 194 -6.67 2.29 -22.38
N ILE A 195 -6.82 2.95 -23.52
CA ILE A 195 -7.93 3.85 -23.78
C ILE A 195 -9.08 3.10 -24.43
N LYS A 196 -10.27 3.21 -23.84
CA LYS A 196 -11.52 2.68 -24.40
C LYS A 196 -12.53 3.79 -24.63
N PRO A 197 -13.24 3.83 -25.76
CA PRO A 197 -14.32 4.79 -25.95
C PRO A 197 -15.39 4.63 -24.87
N SER A 198 -15.82 5.76 -24.28
CA SER A 198 -16.96 5.76 -23.36
C SER A 198 -18.28 5.48 -24.08
N ASN A 199 -18.31 5.68 -25.41
CA ASN A 199 -19.50 5.59 -26.26
C ASN A 199 -20.64 6.50 -25.78
N GLY A 200 -20.30 7.67 -25.21
CA GLY A 200 -21.26 8.62 -24.67
C GLY A 200 -21.91 8.19 -23.35
N LYS A 201 -21.42 7.11 -22.73
CA LYS A 201 -21.86 6.72 -21.38
C LYS A 201 -21.18 7.60 -20.34
N THR A 202 -21.95 8.06 -19.35
CA THR A 202 -21.40 8.69 -18.15
C THR A 202 -20.49 7.69 -17.43
N VAL A 203 -19.29 8.16 -17.08
CA VAL A 203 -18.28 7.41 -16.35
C VAL A 203 -18.45 7.70 -14.87
N GLU A 204 -18.32 6.67 -14.04
CA GLU A 204 -18.39 6.80 -12.58
C GLU A 204 -17.02 6.50 -11.97
N LYS A 205 -16.49 7.43 -11.18
CA LYS A 205 -15.29 7.24 -10.36
C LYS A 205 -15.68 7.28 -8.89
N GLN A 206 -15.27 6.26 -8.16
CA GLN A 206 -15.42 6.21 -6.71
C GLN A 206 -14.08 6.49 -6.05
N VAL A 207 -14.08 7.32 -5.00
CA VAL A 207 -12.92 7.56 -4.14
C VAL A 207 -13.38 7.43 -2.69
N ASN A 208 -12.62 6.66 -1.90
CA ASN A 208 -12.78 6.67 -0.45
C ASN A 208 -11.74 7.63 0.15
N SER A 209 -12.09 8.32 1.22
CA SER A 209 -11.15 9.15 1.99
C SER A 209 -11.32 8.85 3.47
N TYR A 210 -10.23 8.40 4.09
CA TYR A 210 -10.16 7.96 5.48
C TYR A 210 -9.74 9.12 6.38
N LEU A 211 -9.80 8.92 7.70
CA LEU A 211 -9.36 9.92 8.66
C LEU A 211 -7.82 10.05 8.65
N PRO A 212 -7.26 11.27 8.75
CA PRO A 212 -7.96 12.55 8.89
C PRO A 212 -8.52 13.06 7.55
N ILE A 213 -9.81 13.39 7.51
CA ILE A 213 -10.44 13.98 6.33
C ILE A 213 -10.12 15.47 6.21
N LYS A 214 -10.12 15.99 4.97
CA LYS A 214 -10.01 17.44 4.74
C LYS A 214 -11.35 18.13 4.96
N LEU A 215 -11.34 19.21 5.72
CA LEU A 215 -12.47 20.14 5.85
C LEU A 215 -12.03 21.54 5.42
N TYR A 216 -12.97 22.30 4.86
CA TYR A 216 -12.72 23.65 4.37
C TYR A 216 -13.66 24.65 5.03
N GLU A 217 -13.27 25.92 5.05
CA GLU A 217 -14.19 27.02 5.27
C GLU A 217 -15.07 27.22 4.02
N LEU A 218 -16.22 27.89 4.19
CA LEU A 218 -17.11 28.23 3.06
C LEU A 218 -16.44 29.06 1.96
N ASN A 219 -15.35 29.77 2.26
CA ASN A 219 -14.56 30.54 1.29
C ASN A 219 -13.53 29.68 0.52
N GLY A 220 -13.46 28.37 0.79
CA GLY A 220 -12.54 27.44 0.15
C GLY A 220 -11.20 27.23 0.86
N LYS A 221 -10.93 27.91 1.99
CA LYS A 221 -9.69 27.75 2.76
C LYS A 221 -9.70 26.44 3.54
N GLU A 222 -8.67 25.61 3.41
CA GLU A 222 -8.52 24.38 4.20
C GLU A 222 -8.40 24.69 5.71
N LEU A 223 -9.21 24.01 6.50
CA LEU A 223 -9.14 24.05 7.96
C LEU A 223 -7.96 23.17 8.41
N ASN A 224 -7.03 23.79 9.12
CA ASN A 224 -5.85 23.12 9.66
C ASN A 224 -6.04 22.83 11.16
N ASN A 225 -5.27 21.88 11.69
CA ASN A 225 -5.23 21.53 13.11
C ASN A 225 -6.59 21.05 13.67
N ILE A 226 -7.34 20.31 12.86
CA ILE A 226 -8.54 19.60 13.32
C ILE A 226 -8.07 18.28 13.92
N HIS A 227 -8.52 18.00 15.14
CA HIS A 227 -8.41 16.67 15.73
C HIS A 227 -9.77 15.98 15.66
N PHE A 228 -9.79 14.74 15.18
CA PHE A 228 -10.95 13.90 14.97
C PHE A 228 -11.09 12.90 16.11
N GLU A 229 -12.30 12.76 16.62
CA GLU A 229 -12.62 11.83 17.70
C GLU A 229 -13.88 11.04 17.32
N LEU A 230 -13.78 9.71 17.39
CA LEU A 230 -14.94 8.82 17.24
C LEU A 230 -15.45 8.43 18.64
N GLU A 231 -16.72 8.74 18.91
CA GLU A 231 -17.38 8.39 20.16
C GLU A 231 -18.47 7.35 19.88
N ASN A 232 -18.29 6.14 20.41
CA ASN A 232 -19.30 5.09 20.40
C ASN A 232 -20.14 5.10 21.67
N LYS A 233 -21.46 5.25 21.52
CA LYS A 233 -22.44 5.18 22.61
C LYS A 233 -23.29 3.94 22.46
N ALA A 234 -22.90 2.87 23.17
CA ALA A 234 -23.63 1.61 23.19
C ALA A 234 -25.10 1.80 23.63
N GLU A 235 -25.35 2.63 24.64
CA GLU A 235 -26.69 2.89 25.19
C GLU A 235 -27.73 3.37 24.14
N ASN A 236 -27.28 4.07 23.09
CA ASN A 236 -28.15 4.55 22.01
C ASN A 236 -27.81 3.93 20.64
N ASN A 237 -26.94 2.92 20.59
CA ASN A 237 -26.41 2.30 19.37
C ASN A 237 -25.98 3.34 18.33
N SER A 238 -25.09 4.26 18.72
CA SER A 238 -24.66 5.33 17.82
C SER A 238 -23.16 5.57 17.89
N VAL A 239 -22.55 5.82 16.74
CA VAL A 239 -21.20 6.40 16.65
C VAL A 239 -21.32 7.79 16.07
N THR A 240 -20.53 8.71 16.64
CA THR A 240 -20.43 10.08 16.18
C THR A 240 -18.97 10.43 15.93
N LEU A 241 -18.71 11.02 14.76
CA LEU A 241 -17.45 11.67 14.47
C LEU A 241 -17.53 13.12 14.94
N PHE A 242 -16.60 13.51 15.79
CA PHE A 242 -16.39 14.89 16.22
C PHE A 242 -15.12 15.45 15.62
N GLY A 243 -15.13 16.77 15.37
CA GLY A 243 -13.94 17.57 15.11
C GLY A 243 -13.69 18.50 16.29
N LEU A 244 -12.41 18.70 16.62
CA LEU A 244 -11.95 19.60 17.65
C LEU A 244 -10.99 20.61 17.01
N ILE A 245 -11.32 21.89 17.11
CA ILE A 245 -10.48 22.99 16.63
C ILE A 245 -10.43 24.06 17.72
N ASN A 246 -9.22 24.46 18.14
CA ASN A 246 -9.03 25.47 19.17
C ASN A 246 -9.87 25.21 20.43
N GLY A 247 -9.98 23.95 20.87
CA GLY A 247 -10.76 23.54 22.05
C GLY A 247 -12.28 23.54 21.87
N HIS A 248 -12.80 23.82 20.67
CA HIS A 248 -14.22 23.68 20.38
C HIS A 248 -14.50 22.33 19.72
N LYS A 249 -15.28 21.49 20.40
CA LYS A 249 -15.76 20.20 19.87
C LYS A 249 -17.07 20.41 19.11
N PHE A 250 -17.15 19.88 17.88
CA PHE A 250 -18.34 19.95 17.05
C PHE A 250 -18.59 18.62 16.33
N LYS A 251 -19.87 18.33 16.08
CA LYS A 251 -20.29 17.10 15.41
C LYS A 251 -20.06 17.22 13.91
N ILE A 252 -19.34 16.28 13.30
CA ILE A 252 -19.14 16.20 11.85
C ILE A 252 -20.17 15.28 11.22
N ALA A 253 -20.27 14.06 11.72
CA ALA A 253 -21.18 13.04 11.19
C ALA A 253 -21.65 12.11 12.30
N ASN A 254 -22.76 11.43 12.10
CA ASN A 254 -23.21 10.35 12.98
C ASN A 254 -23.96 9.26 12.27
N CYS A 255 -24.03 8.12 12.93
CA CYS A 255 -24.87 7.01 12.56
C CYS A 255 -25.58 6.44 13.80
N ASN A 256 -26.85 6.04 13.67
CA ASN A 256 -27.57 5.26 14.68
C ASN A 256 -27.92 3.89 14.09
N PHE A 257 -27.28 2.83 14.57
CA PHE A 257 -27.33 1.51 13.94
C PHE A 257 -28.66 0.78 14.14
N THR A 258 -29.51 1.24 15.07
CA THR A 258 -30.80 0.59 15.34
C THR A 258 -31.74 0.61 14.13
N ASN A 259 -31.65 1.65 13.29
CA ASN A 259 -32.51 1.85 12.12
C ASN A 259 -31.73 2.18 10.84
N THR A 260 -30.42 1.99 10.84
CA THR A 260 -29.58 2.28 9.66
C THR A 260 -29.38 1.03 8.83
N LYS A 261 -29.49 1.18 7.51
CA LYS A 261 -29.16 0.11 6.58
C LYS A 261 -27.66 -0.20 6.64
N ILE A 262 -27.33 -1.45 6.91
CA ILE A 262 -25.98 -1.99 6.74
C ILE A 262 -25.69 -2.03 5.24
N VAL A 263 -24.61 -1.36 4.83
CA VAL A 263 -24.20 -1.30 3.42
C VAL A 263 -23.19 -2.38 3.08
N LYS A 264 -22.46 -2.88 4.09
CA LYS A 264 -21.47 -3.95 3.95
C LYS A 264 -21.38 -4.70 5.27
N SER A 265 -21.25 -6.03 5.18
CA SER A 265 -20.89 -6.90 6.29
C SER A 265 -19.70 -7.73 5.83
N VAL A 266 -18.67 -7.83 6.66
CA VAL A 266 -17.45 -8.59 6.37
C VAL A 266 -17.12 -9.44 7.57
N ASP A 267 -16.99 -10.75 7.36
CA ASP A 267 -16.44 -11.64 8.38
C ASP A 267 -14.94 -11.32 8.51
N GLY A 268 -14.51 -11.05 9.73
CA GLY A 268 -13.12 -10.70 10.01
C GLY A 268 -12.20 -11.88 9.74
N PHE A 269 -11.10 -11.63 9.04
CA PHE A 269 -10.08 -12.66 8.87
C PHE A 269 -9.14 -12.66 10.07
N ARG A 270 -8.91 -13.86 10.62
CA ARG A 270 -8.00 -14.09 11.73
C ARG A 270 -6.90 -15.04 11.31
N PRO A 271 -5.69 -14.54 11.00
CA PRO A 271 -4.56 -15.41 10.76
C PRO A 271 -4.14 -16.14 12.05
N GLY A 272 -3.37 -17.21 11.91
CA GLY A 272 -2.60 -17.78 13.00
C GLY A 272 -1.58 -16.76 13.48
N LEU A 273 -1.56 -16.46 14.77
CA LEU A 273 -0.62 -15.49 15.36
C LEU A 273 0.37 -16.22 16.26
N ILE A 274 1.63 -15.81 16.15
CA ILE A 274 2.72 -16.21 17.05
C ILE A 274 3.35 -14.95 17.66
N GLU A 275 4.42 -15.12 18.44
CA GLU A 275 5.14 -14.01 19.06
C GLU A 275 5.54 -12.91 18.05
N GLY A 276 5.26 -11.67 18.40
CA GLY A 276 5.59 -10.47 17.61
C GLY A 276 4.49 -9.97 16.66
N CYS A 277 3.34 -10.66 16.60
CA CYS A 277 2.13 -10.12 15.97
C CYS A 277 0.91 -10.29 16.87
N THR A 278 0.13 -9.22 17.03
CA THR A 278 -1.17 -9.24 17.71
C THR A 278 -2.31 -8.90 16.74
N GLN A 279 -3.55 -9.06 17.19
CA GLN A 279 -4.74 -8.63 16.46
C GLN A 279 -5.79 -8.15 17.46
N ALA A 280 -6.52 -7.09 17.11
CA ALA A 280 -7.62 -6.63 17.95
C ALA A 280 -8.75 -7.67 18.05
N GLY A 281 -9.30 -7.79 19.25
CA GLY A 281 -10.33 -8.78 19.58
C GLY A 281 -9.80 -10.20 19.71
N ASN A 282 -10.51 -11.03 20.47
CA ASN A 282 -10.12 -12.40 20.84
C ASN A 282 -11.14 -13.47 20.42
N SER A 283 -12.14 -13.10 19.63
CA SER A 283 -13.22 -13.97 19.17
C SER A 283 -13.38 -13.86 17.65
N GLU A 284 -14.28 -14.65 17.08
CA GLU A 284 -14.74 -14.43 15.71
C GLU A 284 -15.32 -13.02 15.58
N ILE A 285 -14.93 -12.31 14.51
CA ILE A 285 -15.22 -10.90 14.32
C ILE A 285 -16.16 -10.72 13.13
N VAL A 286 -17.05 -9.74 13.24
CA VAL A 286 -17.77 -9.19 12.10
C VAL A 286 -17.62 -7.68 12.05
N SER A 287 -17.23 -7.15 10.89
CA SER A 287 -17.16 -5.73 10.60
C SER A 287 -18.41 -5.30 9.83
N LEU A 288 -19.15 -4.35 10.40
CA LEU A 288 -20.37 -3.80 9.81
C LEU A 288 -20.11 -2.36 9.37
N THR A 289 -20.40 -2.06 8.10
CA THR A 289 -20.35 -0.69 7.57
C THR A 289 -21.77 -0.12 7.46
N PHE A 290 -21.95 1.08 8.00
CA PHE A 290 -23.21 1.81 8.01
C PHE A 290 -23.08 3.13 7.26
N GLU A 291 -24.12 3.50 6.50
CA GLU A 291 -24.23 4.86 5.95
C GLU A 291 -24.58 5.82 7.08
N GLY A 292 -23.77 6.86 7.26
CA GLY A 292 -23.99 7.93 8.23
C GLY A 292 -24.63 9.16 7.59
N HIS A 293 -24.89 10.15 8.44
CA HIS A 293 -25.33 11.46 8.02
C HIS A 293 -24.35 12.51 8.51
N PHE A 294 -24.00 13.45 7.62
CA PHE A 294 -23.29 14.66 8.03
C PHE A 294 -24.23 15.53 8.87
N SER A 295 -23.65 16.26 9.82
CA SER A 295 -24.38 17.20 10.66
C SER A 295 -24.77 18.46 9.89
N ASP A 296 -25.68 19.26 10.46
CA ASP A 296 -26.07 20.56 9.89
C ASP A 296 -24.92 21.59 9.85
N TYR A 297 -23.79 21.29 10.52
CA TYR A 297 -22.59 22.11 10.46
C TYR A 297 -21.73 21.83 9.22
N ILE A 298 -21.99 20.74 8.51
CA ILE A 298 -21.23 20.33 7.35
C ILE A 298 -22.05 20.59 6.08
N SER A 299 -21.44 21.28 5.13
CA SER A 299 -21.97 21.50 3.79
C SER A 299 -20.99 21.01 2.73
N PHE A 300 -21.37 21.09 1.45
CA PHE A 300 -20.54 20.70 0.32
C PHE A 300 -20.44 21.86 -0.66
N ASN A 301 -19.24 22.10 -1.18
CA ASN A 301 -19.02 22.97 -2.33
C ASN A 301 -18.01 22.33 -3.29
N GLU A 302 -17.51 23.09 -4.25
CA GLU A 302 -16.57 22.62 -5.27
C GLU A 302 -15.22 22.13 -4.70
N VAL A 303 -14.80 22.60 -3.52
CA VAL A 303 -13.54 22.15 -2.87
C VAL A 303 -13.74 20.95 -1.95
N GLY A 304 -15.00 20.61 -1.60
CA GLY A 304 -15.36 19.44 -0.81
C GLY A 304 -16.17 19.76 0.44
N LEU A 305 -15.89 19.03 1.53
CA LEU A 305 -16.60 19.14 2.80
C LEU A 305 -16.27 20.47 3.50
N CYS A 306 -17.29 21.27 3.78
CA CYS A 306 -17.14 22.59 4.37
C CYS A 306 -17.77 22.68 5.76
N LEU A 307 -17.06 23.33 6.69
CA LEU A 307 -17.60 23.72 7.98
C LEU A 307 -18.32 25.06 7.86
N ASN A 308 -19.57 25.10 8.30
CA ASN A 308 -20.39 26.30 8.36
C ASN A 308 -19.98 27.15 9.59
N ASN A 309 -18.82 27.83 9.48
CA ASN A 309 -18.03 28.45 10.55
C ASN A 309 -18.77 29.41 11.52
N LYS A 310 -19.82 30.14 11.09
CA LYS A 310 -20.43 31.20 11.92
C LYS A 310 -21.05 30.69 13.23
N THR A 311 -21.51 29.44 13.28
CA THR A 311 -22.25 28.92 14.46
C THR A 311 -21.36 28.12 15.42
N VAL A 312 -20.24 27.55 14.92
CA VAL A 312 -19.42 26.57 15.65
C VAL A 312 -18.48 27.23 16.66
N ILE A 313 -17.87 28.37 16.28
CA ILE A 313 -16.94 29.11 17.16
C ILE A 313 -17.71 29.84 18.28
N GLU A 314 -18.97 30.23 18.05
CA GLU A 314 -19.80 30.94 19.04
C GLU A 314 -20.55 30.00 20.01
N LYS A 315 -20.81 28.73 19.63
CA LYS A 315 -21.60 27.77 20.44
C LYS A 315 -20.88 26.49 20.85
N GLY A 316 -19.66 26.25 20.35
CA GLY A 316 -18.89 25.06 20.71
C GLY A 316 -18.55 25.07 22.20
N SER A 317 -18.85 23.99 22.91
CA SER A 317 -18.39 23.82 24.29
C SER A 317 -16.86 23.87 24.32
N ILE A 318 -16.31 24.77 25.14
CA ILE A 318 -14.87 24.86 25.37
C ILE A 318 -14.48 23.61 26.17
N ASP A 319 -13.73 22.71 25.56
CA ASP A 319 -13.02 21.66 26.27
C ASP A 319 -11.64 22.18 26.70
N SER A 320 -11.63 22.93 27.80
CA SER A 320 -10.43 23.60 28.32
C SER A 320 -9.39 22.65 28.91
N LYS A 321 -9.60 21.32 28.87
CA LYS A 321 -8.67 20.35 29.47
C LYS A 321 -7.62 19.78 28.52
N ASN A 322 -7.74 19.97 27.20
CA ASN A 322 -6.95 19.19 26.22
C ASN A 322 -6.10 19.97 25.21
N GLN A 323 -5.99 21.30 25.30
CA GLN A 323 -5.31 22.08 24.24
C GLN A 323 -3.78 21.92 24.16
N SER A 324 -3.08 21.49 25.22
CA SER A 324 -1.61 21.40 25.23
C SER A 324 -1.06 19.97 25.30
N ALA A 325 -1.92 18.94 25.18
CA ALA A 325 -1.57 17.56 25.53
C ALA A 325 -1.98 16.49 24.51
N LEU A 326 -2.48 16.86 23.32
CA LEU A 326 -2.75 15.89 22.26
C LEU A 326 -1.45 15.54 21.52
N LYS A 327 -0.48 14.96 22.23
CA LYS A 327 0.57 14.17 21.58
C LYS A 327 -0.03 12.77 21.42
N GLU A 328 -0.31 12.40 20.19
CA GLU A 328 -0.79 11.05 19.87
C GLU A 328 0.35 10.07 20.10
N GLU A 329 0.23 9.32 21.19
CA GLU A 329 1.08 8.16 21.44
C GLU A 329 0.53 6.99 20.63
N ILE A 330 1.36 6.42 19.77
CA ILE A 330 0.99 5.25 18.97
C ILE A 330 1.23 3.98 19.78
N ILE A 331 0.19 3.15 19.90
CA ILE A 331 0.22 1.90 20.65
C ILE A 331 -0.06 0.75 19.68
N ILE A 332 0.92 -0.15 19.52
CA ILE A 332 0.79 -1.32 18.65
C ILE A 332 -0.05 -2.41 19.35
N ASP A 333 -1.36 -2.38 19.15
CA ASP A 333 -2.34 -3.29 19.76
C ASP A 333 -3.46 -3.77 18.81
N GLY A 334 -3.52 -3.23 17.59
CA GLY A 334 -4.52 -3.57 16.58
C GLY A 334 -5.79 -2.72 16.66
N ASN A 335 -5.87 -1.74 17.56
CA ASN A 335 -6.91 -0.73 17.60
C ASN A 335 -6.38 0.60 17.07
N LEU A 336 -6.62 0.85 15.78
CA LEU A 336 -6.00 1.92 15.01
C LEU A 336 -6.59 3.32 15.28
N SER A 337 -7.23 3.51 16.43
CA SER A 337 -7.93 4.76 16.77
C SER A 337 -7.00 5.95 17.01
N ASP A 338 -5.77 5.66 17.44
CA ASP A 338 -4.65 6.57 17.58
C ASP A 338 -4.10 7.06 16.22
N TRP A 339 -4.37 6.35 15.12
CA TRP A 339 -3.98 6.73 13.76
C TRP A 339 -4.95 7.68 13.05
N HIS A 340 -6.13 7.97 13.62
CA HIS A 340 -7.17 8.78 12.97
C HIS A 340 -6.75 10.23 12.65
N ASN A 341 -5.70 10.72 13.30
CA ASN A 341 -5.24 12.10 13.18
C ASN A 341 -3.83 12.21 12.62
N ILE A 342 -3.17 11.07 12.41
CA ILE A 342 -1.92 10.98 11.68
C ILE A 342 -2.23 11.12 10.20
N LYS A 343 -1.67 12.15 9.56
CA LYS A 343 -1.81 12.37 8.12
C LYS A 343 -1.18 11.21 7.35
N GLY A 344 -1.89 10.75 6.33
CA GLY A 344 -1.43 9.71 5.41
C GLY A 344 -1.50 10.13 3.95
N THR A 345 -1.09 9.20 3.09
CA THR A 345 -1.35 9.21 1.66
C THR A 345 -2.42 8.16 1.34
N SER A 346 -3.31 8.50 0.42
CA SER A 346 -4.30 7.55 -0.12
C SER A 346 -3.75 6.87 -1.35
N ASP A 347 -4.22 5.66 -1.60
CA ASP A 347 -3.85 4.85 -2.75
C ASP A 347 -5.09 4.45 -3.57
N ILE A 348 -4.93 4.21 -4.87
CA ILE A 348 -6.07 4.15 -5.80
C ILE A 348 -6.58 2.73 -5.94
N LYS A 349 -7.47 2.31 -5.05
CA LYS A 349 -8.16 1.02 -5.12
C LYS A 349 -8.19 0.35 -6.51
N GLY A 350 -7.50 -0.77 -6.63
CA GLY A 350 -7.44 -1.59 -7.83
C GLY A 350 -6.37 -1.19 -8.85
N ASP A 351 -5.43 -0.34 -8.47
CA ASP A 351 -4.23 0.04 -9.22
C ASP A 351 -3.09 -0.98 -9.10
N PHE A 352 -3.45 -2.26 -9.07
CA PHE A 352 -2.53 -3.39 -9.02
C PHE A 352 -1.40 -3.31 -10.04
N VAL A 353 -0.28 -3.93 -9.68
CA VAL A 353 0.74 -4.33 -10.65
C VAL A 353 0.09 -5.21 -11.71
N SER A 354 0.03 -4.68 -12.91
CA SER A 354 -1.00 -5.05 -13.88
C SER A 354 -0.87 -6.40 -14.57
N TYR A 355 0.32 -6.99 -14.53
CA TYR A 355 0.59 -8.35 -15.01
C TYR A 355 0.45 -9.39 -13.89
N LEU A 356 0.09 -8.96 -12.68
CA LEU A 356 -0.24 -9.81 -11.55
C LEU A 356 -1.75 -9.99 -11.40
N TYR A 357 -2.13 -10.89 -10.49
CA TYR A 357 -3.51 -11.09 -10.12
C TYR A 357 -4.02 -9.88 -9.30
N PRO A 358 -5.25 -9.40 -9.55
CA PRO A 358 -5.89 -8.35 -8.77
C PRO A 358 -6.31 -8.89 -7.39
N ASN A 359 -5.34 -9.11 -6.52
CA ASN A 359 -5.54 -9.68 -5.19
C ASN A 359 -5.97 -8.57 -4.21
N PRO A 360 -7.23 -8.54 -3.74
CA PRO A 360 -7.68 -7.47 -2.84
C PRO A 360 -6.91 -7.44 -1.51
N ASP A 361 -6.26 -8.54 -1.09
CA ASP A 361 -5.44 -8.56 0.13
C ASP A 361 -4.11 -7.81 -0.02
N THR A 362 -3.72 -7.48 -1.27
CA THR A 362 -2.56 -6.65 -1.58
C THR A 362 -2.93 -5.24 -2.03
N ASP A 363 -4.18 -4.99 -2.44
CA ASP A 363 -4.73 -3.69 -2.88
C ASP A 363 -4.63 -2.64 -1.76
N LEU A 364 -3.59 -1.81 -1.76
CA LEU A 364 -3.36 -0.78 -0.75
C LEU A 364 -4.36 0.36 -0.95
N LEU A 365 -4.80 0.95 0.16
CA LEU A 365 -5.79 2.04 0.16
C LEU A 365 -5.31 3.27 0.91
N GLU A 366 -4.45 3.06 1.91
CA GLU A 366 -3.93 4.13 2.75
C GLU A 366 -2.60 3.72 3.36
N PHE A 367 -1.68 4.68 3.43
CA PHE A 367 -0.39 4.55 4.09
C PHE A 367 -0.14 5.77 4.99
N LYS A 368 0.25 5.54 6.24
CA LYS A 368 0.59 6.58 7.21
C LYS A 368 1.92 6.26 7.87
N LEU A 369 2.63 7.31 8.26
CA LEU A 369 3.81 7.19 9.10
C LEU A 369 3.91 8.32 10.11
N THR A 370 4.48 8.00 11.27
CA THR A 370 4.91 8.96 12.28
C THR A 370 6.12 8.39 13.02
N ASN A 371 6.79 9.17 13.85
CA ASN A 371 7.92 8.68 14.64
C ASN A 371 7.95 9.35 16.02
N ASP A 372 8.61 8.68 16.96
CA ASP A 372 9.15 9.32 18.15
C ASP A 372 10.69 9.28 18.10
N GLU A 373 11.34 9.52 19.25
CA GLU A 373 12.81 9.52 19.33
C GLU A 373 13.45 8.14 19.12
N LYS A 374 12.67 7.06 19.25
CA LYS A 374 13.16 5.68 19.22
C LYS A 374 12.60 4.87 18.04
N TYR A 375 11.34 5.05 17.69
CA TYR A 375 10.62 4.19 16.76
C TYR A 375 10.05 4.97 15.57
N LEU A 376 10.12 4.35 14.40
CA LEU A 376 9.25 4.64 13.27
C LEU A 376 7.97 3.83 13.44
N TYR A 377 6.83 4.48 13.32
CA TYR A 377 5.52 3.85 13.34
C TYR A 377 4.95 3.91 11.93
N VAL A 378 4.34 2.81 11.51
CA VAL A 378 3.76 2.65 10.18
C VAL A 378 2.36 2.10 10.29
N TYR A 379 1.47 2.59 9.43
CA TYR A 379 0.14 2.06 9.24
C TYR A 379 -0.14 1.84 7.75
N THR A 380 -0.81 0.73 7.43
CA THR A 380 -1.36 0.47 6.10
C THR A 380 -2.78 -0.05 6.18
N ARG A 381 -3.56 0.21 5.12
CA ARG A 381 -4.89 -0.36 4.91
C ARG A 381 -4.94 -1.03 3.55
N VAL A 382 -5.59 -2.20 3.48
CA VAL A 382 -5.87 -2.92 2.22
C VAL A 382 -7.37 -3.09 1.96
N ALA A 383 -7.76 -3.36 0.71
CA ALA A 383 -9.17 -3.59 0.36
C ALA A 383 -9.72 -4.93 0.87
N GLY A 384 -8.84 -5.91 1.07
CA GLY A 384 -9.08 -7.24 1.60
C GLY A 384 -8.62 -7.37 3.05
N ALA A 385 -7.70 -8.30 3.33
CA ALA A 385 -7.12 -8.53 4.64
C ALA A 385 -5.64 -8.95 4.56
N HIS A 386 -4.82 -8.37 5.43
CA HIS A 386 -3.43 -8.75 5.60
C HIS A 386 -3.29 -10.23 6.03
N GLY A 387 -2.29 -10.93 5.47
CA GLY A 387 -1.92 -12.28 5.87
C GLY A 387 -2.85 -13.41 5.39
N ARG A 388 -3.87 -13.11 4.58
CA ARG A 388 -4.78 -14.11 4.01
C ARG A 388 -4.18 -14.75 2.77
N THR A 389 -3.47 -15.85 2.96
CA THR A 389 -2.67 -16.48 1.90
C THR A 389 -3.36 -17.69 1.26
N GLY A 390 -4.23 -18.38 1.99
CA GLY A 390 -4.68 -19.73 1.67
C GLY A 390 -3.60 -20.80 1.94
N ASP A 391 -3.93 -22.07 1.68
CA ASP A 391 -3.02 -23.20 1.97
C ASP A 391 -1.71 -23.11 1.18
N LYS A 392 -0.58 -23.18 1.89
CA LYS A 392 0.79 -23.01 1.34
C LYS A 392 0.97 -21.69 0.58
N GLY A 393 0.12 -20.71 0.83
CA GLY A 393 0.29 -19.36 0.30
C GLY A 393 1.33 -18.60 1.10
N ARG A 394 1.83 -17.51 0.53
CA ARG A 394 2.77 -16.58 1.16
C ARG A 394 2.25 -15.16 1.02
N TYR A 395 2.61 -14.30 1.96
CA TYR A 395 2.29 -12.88 1.96
C TYR A 395 3.42 -12.13 2.61
N TYR A 396 3.94 -11.14 1.90
CA TYR A 396 4.98 -10.24 2.33
C TYR A 396 4.44 -8.83 2.44
N TRP A 397 4.92 -8.15 3.44
CA TRP A 397 4.76 -6.72 3.59
C TRP A 397 6.11 -6.13 3.91
N TYR A 398 6.36 -4.95 3.38
CA TYR A 398 7.60 -4.24 3.63
C TYR A 398 7.36 -2.74 3.61
N ILE A 399 8.15 -2.03 4.43
CA ILE A 399 8.39 -0.60 4.30
C ILE A 399 9.72 -0.42 3.58
N TYR A 400 9.72 0.37 2.54
CA TYR A 400 10.91 0.81 1.82
C TYR A 400 11.38 2.13 2.39
N ILE A 401 12.70 2.31 2.55
CA ILE A 401 13.26 3.53 3.14
C ILE A 401 14.54 3.93 2.39
N ASP A 402 14.50 5.10 1.76
CA ASP A 402 15.67 5.83 1.28
C ASP A 402 16.04 6.88 2.34
N VAL A 403 17.19 6.70 2.99
CA VAL A 403 17.58 7.50 4.15
C VAL A 403 18.39 8.72 3.82
N ASP A 404 19.07 8.72 2.67
CA ASP A 404 19.87 9.85 2.20
C ASP A 404 19.18 10.65 1.08
N ARG A 405 18.01 10.16 0.64
CA ARG A 405 17.14 10.77 -0.39
C ARG A 405 17.86 10.84 -1.73
N ASN A 406 18.70 9.85 -2.00
CA ASN A 406 19.44 9.72 -3.23
C ASN A 406 19.10 8.37 -3.87
N PRO A 407 18.27 8.34 -4.93
CA PRO A 407 17.82 7.08 -5.52
C PRO A 407 18.92 6.25 -6.20
N GLU A 408 20.15 6.77 -6.29
CA GLU A 408 21.34 6.09 -6.80
C GLU A 408 22.10 5.31 -5.71
N THR A 409 21.81 5.59 -4.43
CA THR A 409 22.22 4.82 -3.27
C THR A 409 21.05 3.90 -2.90
N GLY A 410 21.35 2.64 -2.57
CA GLY A 410 20.32 1.62 -2.33
C GLY A 410 20.07 0.69 -3.51
N TYR A 411 19.17 -0.26 -3.30
CA TYR A 411 18.69 -1.15 -4.34
C TYR A 411 17.84 -0.33 -5.31
N PRO A 412 18.28 -0.18 -6.58
CA PRO A 412 17.46 0.52 -7.55
C PRO A 412 16.16 -0.28 -7.73
N PRO A 413 15.05 0.35 -8.15
CA PRO A 413 13.86 -0.35 -8.61
C PRO A 413 14.17 -1.08 -9.93
N THR A 414 15.21 -1.90 -9.98
CA THR A 414 15.45 -2.81 -11.10
C THR A 414 14.55 -3.99 -10.84
N ARG A 415 13.43 -4.03 -11.56
CA ARG A 415 12.60 -5.23 -11.76
C ARG A 415 13.35 -6.27 -12.63
N ASP A 416 14.68 -6.32 -12.48
CA ASP A 416 15.66 -7.21 -13.10
C ASP A 416 15.95 -8.44 -12.22
N ASP A 417 15.39 -8.48 -11.01
CA ASP A 417 15.32 -9.68 -10.18
C ASP A 417 13.83 -10.01 -9.95
N ASN A 418 13.45 -11.28 -10.23
CA ASN A 418 12.07 -11.81 -10.37
C ASN A 418 11.17 -11.71 -9.10
N CYS A 419 11.52 -10.89 -8.12
CA CYS A 419 11.02 -11.02 -6.75
C CYS A 419 10.62 -9.71 -6.09
N TYR A 420 10.65 -8.55 -6.77
CA TYR A 420 10.39 -7.27 -6.12
C TYR A 420 9.60 -6.30 -7.00
N PHE A 421 8.38 -5.95 -6.60
CA PHE A 421 7.57 -4.91 -7.25
C PHE A 421 7.88 -3.53 -6.66
N GLY A 422 9.14 -3.09 -6.79
CA GLY A 422 9.69 -1.94 -6.08
C GLY A 422 9.17 -0.56 -6.51
N VAL A 423 9.37 0.41 -5.61
CA VAL A 423 9.06 1.85 -5.76
C VAL A 423 10.29 2.61 -6.24
N ALA A 424 10.08 3.63 -7.07
CA ALA A 424 11.18 4.33 -7.74
C ALA A 424 11.87 5.41 -6.87
N MET A 425 12.42 5.00 -5.73
CA MET A 425 13.12 5.90 -4.80
C MET A 425 14.54 5.45 -4.39
N GLY A 426 15.00 4.25 -4.76
CA GLY A 426 16.32 3.73 -4.35
C GLY A 426 16.29 3.31 -2.89
N ASP A 427 15.92 2.05 -2.66
CA ASP A 427 15.66 1.55 -1.31
C ASP A 427 16.97 1.20 -0.61
N ASP A 428 17.33 1.91 0.46
CA ASP A 428 18.54 1.63 1.26
C ASP A 428 18.31 0.51 2.29
N CYS A 429 17.05 0.33 2.71
CA CYS A 429 16.72 -0.55 3.81
C CYS A 429 15.21 -0.71 4.01
N GLU A 430 14.84 -1.85 4.58
CA GLU A 430 13.47 -2.26 4.73
C GLU A 430 13.22 -2.87 6.11
N ALA A 431 11.99 -2.72 6.60
CA ALA A 431 11.45 -3.61 7.64
C ALA A 431 10.31 -4.43 7.04
N GLN A 432 10.33 -5.73 7.29
CA GLN A 432 9.43 -6.67 6.63
C GLN A 432 8.80 -7.65 7.61
N PHE A 433 7.68 -8.23 7.20
CA PHE A 433 7.12 -9.43 7.81
C PHE A 433 6.50 -10.37 6.79
N GLU A 434 6.27 -11.61 7.23
CA GLU A 434 5.72 -12.66 6.38
C GLU A 434 4.60 -13.45 7.06
N PHE A 435 3.56 -13.77 6.27
CA PHE A 435 2.60 -14.83 6.58
C PHE A 435 2.76 -16.01 5.62
N ILE A 436 2.66 -17.23 6.14
CA ILE A 436 2.64 -18.48 5.38
C ILE A 436 1.44 -19.31 5.84
N SER A 437 0.65 -19.80 4.90
CA SER A 437 -0.54 -20.63 5.21
C SER A 437 -1.46 -19.98 6.26
N ASN A 438 -1.81 -18.70 6.03
CA ASN A 438 -2.60 -17.87 6.94
C ASN A 438 -1.99 -17.67 8.33
N THR A 439 -0.70 -17.95 8.53
CA THR A 439 -0.04 -17.85 9.85
C THR A 439 1.10 -16.86 9.76
N PHE A 440 1.20 -15.94 10.72
CA PHE A 440 2.34 -15.03 10.85
C PHE A 440 3.60 -15.85 11.19
N VAL A 441 4.71 -15.58 10.52
CA VAL A 441 5.91 -16.42 10.62
C VAL A 441 7.14 -15.68 11.13
N LYS A 442 7.40 -14.49 10.60
CA LYS A 442 8.64 -13.75 10.91
C LYS A 442 8.49 -12.24 10.67
N THR A 443 9.35 -11.49 11.36
CA THR A 443 9.72 -10.10 11.05
C THR A 443 11.23 -10.03 10.89
N PHE A 444 11.70 -9.19 9.97
CA PHE A 444 13.12 -9.03 9.68
C PHE A 444 13.41 -7.69 9.02
N PHE A 445 14.67 -7.28 9.07
CA PHE A 445 15.18 -6.14 8.33
C PHE A 445 15.83 -6.60 7.03
N GLY A 446 15.68 -5.80 5.98
CA GLY A 446 16.49 -5.89 4.76
C GLY A 446 17.44 -4.70 4.71
N PHE A 447 18.72 -4.92 4.46
CA PHE A 447 19.66 -3.86 4.14
C PHE A 447 20.12 -3.99 2.69
N THR A 448 20.07 -2.89 1.96
CA THR A 448 20.41 -2.80 0.55
C THR A 448 21.49 -1.73 0.39
N GLY A 449 22.74 -2.18 0.43
CA GLY A 449 23.90 -1.30 0.36
C GLY A 449 25.19 -2.01 -0.02
N ILE A 450 26.30 -1.33 0.19
CA ILE A 450 27.63 -1.89 -0.03
C ILE A 450 28.01 -2.76 1.17
N GLY A 451 28.65 -3.90 0.88
CA GLY A 451 29.05 -4.86 1.88
C GLY A 451 28.19 -6.12 1.88
N ALA A 452 28.70 -7.14 2.55
CA ALA A 452 28.03 -8.42 2.70
C ALA A 452 27.53 -8.57 4.15
N GLU A 453 27.32 -9.79 4.59
CA GLU A 453 26.82 -10.12 5.94
C GLU A 453 27.63 -9.49 7.08
N LYS A 454 28.93 -9.25 6.89
CA LYS A 454 29.81 -8.69 7.91
C LYS A 454 29.38 -7.29 8.35
N GLU A 455 29.11 -6.40 7.41
CA GLU A 455 28.75 -5.01 7.68
C GLU A 455 27.44 -4.94 8.46
N VAL A 456 26.48 -5.77 8.08
CA VAL A 456 25.22 -5.94 8.82
C VAL A 456 25.45 -6.46 10.22
N LEU A 457 26.20 -7.56 10.40
CA LEU A 457 26.45 -8.14 11.72
C LEU A 457 27.21 -7.19 12.65
N ASP A 458 28.13 -6.39 12.12
CA ASP A 458 28.87 -5.37 12.87
C ASP A 458 28.01 -4.13 13.18
N GLY A 459 26.88 -3.94 12.49
CA GLY A 459 26.04 -2.75 12.62
C GLY A 459 26.63 -1.48 12.02
N LYS A 460 27.56 -1.61 11.08
CA LYS A 460 28.26 -0.50 10.42
C LYS A 460 27.97 -0.57 8.93
N LEU A 461 26.84 0.00 8.56
CA LEU A 461 26.27 -0.11 7.23
C LEU A 461 26.90 0.94 6.31
N LYS A 462 27.05 0.59 5.03
CA LYS A 462 27.57 1.51 4.02
C LYS A 462 26.56 1.65 2.90
N LEU A 463 25.93 2.82 2.80
CA LEU A 463 24.99 3.12 1.72
C LEU A 463 25.70 3.04 0.36
N GLY A 464 24.95 2.61 -0.66
CA GLY A 464 25.44 2.46 -2.02
C GLY A 464 24.63 1.43 -2.81
N PRO A 465 24.89 1.29 -4.12
CA PRO A 465 24.11 0.37 -4.93
C PRO A 465 24.38 -1.08 -4.53
N SER A 466 23.32 -1.87 -4.43
CA SER A 466 23.37 -3.31 -4.17
C SER A 466 22.53 -4.10 -5.17
N TYR A 467 22.78 -5.41 -5.26
CA TYR A 467 21.90 -6.34 -5.99
C TYR A 467 20.91 -7.02 -5.05
N TYR A 468 19.87 -7.67 -5.56
CA TYR A 468 18.97 -8.43 -4.68
C TYR A 468 19.63 -9.71 -4.16
N ALA A 469 20.17 -10.51 -5.08
CA ALA A 469 20.70 -11.83 -4.77
C ALA A 469 22.24 -11.84 -4.63
N PRO A 470 22.81 -12.76 -3.83
CA PRO A 470 24.25 -12.94 -3.67
C PRO A 470 24.98 -13.45 -4.92
N GLU A 471 24.24 -13.96 -5.91
CA GLU A 471 24.79 -14.48 -7.16
C GLU A 471 24.05 -13.87 -8.36
N ASP A 472 24.75 -13.70 -9.48
CA ASP A 472 24.12 -13.33 -10.75
C ASP A 472 23.48 -14.54 -11.46
N SER A 473 22.90 -14.32 -12.64
CA SER A 473 22.25 -15.37 -13.44
C SER A 473 23.21 -16.48 -13.92
N GLU A 474 24.53 -16.23 -13.88
CA GLU A 474 25.57 -17.18 -14.24
C GLU A 474 26.15 -17.91 -13.01
N GLY A 475 25.70 -17.55 -11.81
CA GLY A 475 26.18 -18.09 -10.54
C GLY A 475 27.46 -17.44 -10.04
N ASN A 476 27.88 -16.30 -10.61
CA ASN A 476 29.03 -15.56 -10.10
C ASN A 476 28.62 -14.80 -8.84
N LYS A 477 29.45 -14.85 -7.81
CA LYS A 477 29.21 -14.14 -6.56
C LYS A 477 29.27 -12.63 -6.76
N ARG A 478 28.29 -11.95 -6.18
CA ARG A 478 28.22 -10.49 -6.05
C ARG A 478 28.86 -10.08 -4.73
N LYS A 479 29.50 -8.92 -4.74
CA LYS A 479 30.14 -8.33 -3.56
C LYS A 479 29.16 -7.54 -2.68
N ASP A 480 28.13 -6.97 -3.30
CA ASP A 480 27.18 -6.03 -2.69
C ASP A 480 25.76 -6.57 -3.00
N TYR A 481 25.04 -7.07 -2.00
CA TYR A 481 23.71 -7.64 -2.18
C TYR A 481 22.81 -7.43 -0.96
N LYS A 482 21.50 -7.54 -1.13
CA LYS A 482 20.52 -7.40 -0.05
C LYS A 482 20.78 -8.44 1.03
N ILE A 483 20.86 -7.98 2.28
CA ILE A 483 21.05 -8.82 3.45
C ILE A 483 19.81 -8.75 4.32
N GLU A 484 19.22 -9.91 4.60
CA GLU A 484 18.16 -10.04 5.59
C GLU A 484 18.75 -10.35 6.97
N TYR A 485 18.29 -9.65 8.01
CA TYR A 485 18.72 -9.91 9.38
C TYR A 485 17.61 -9.70 10.41
N VAL A 486 17.77 -10.31 11.59
CA VAL A 486 16.89 -10.15 12.75
C VAL A 486 17.68 -9.68 13.97
N MET A 487 17.03 -8.92 14.84
CA MET A 487 17.54 -8.55 16.16
C MET A 487 16.94 -9.49 17.21
N ARG A 488 17.80 -10.18 17.97
CA ARG A 488 17.42 -11.05 19.09
C ARG A 488 18.45 -10.92 20.21
N ASP A 489 18.00 -10.76 21.45
CA ASP A 489 18.89 -10.60 22.61
C ASP A 489 19.91 -9.45 22.44
N ASN A 490 19.48 -8.34 21.81
CA ASN A 490 20.29 -7.20 21.39
C ASN A 490 21.46 -7.56 20.44
N LYS A 491 21.30 -8.61 19.60
CA LYS A 491 22.30 -9.03 18.62
C LYS A 491 21.67 -9.26 17.25
N ARG A 492 22.43 -8.93 16.20
CA ARG A 492 22.07 -9.19 14.80
C ARG A 492 22.39 -10.62 14.41
N TYR A 493 21.46 -11.26 13.71
CA TYR A 493 21.64 -12.57 13.08
C TYR A 493 21.19 -12.47 11.63
N ILE A 494 22.01 -12.99 10.71
CA ILE A 494 21.57 -13.17 9.31
C ILE A 494 20.39 -14.15 9.32
N THR A 495 19.35 -13.78 8.60
CA THR A 495 18.16 -14.61 8.41
C THR A 495 17.99 -14.92 6.93
N HIS A 496 17.31 -16.01 6.62
CA HIS A 496 16.98 -16.37 5.25
C HIS A 496 15.51 -16.78 5.16
N ASP A 497 15.07 -16.99 3.92
CA ASP A 497 13.75 -17.52 3.59
C ASP A 497 13.39 -18.74 4.45
N TYR A 498 12.15 -18.78 4.95
CA TYR A 498 11.59 -19.82 5.84
C TYR A 498 12.15 -19.91 7.26
N THR A 499 12.95 -18.93 7.71
CA THR A 499 13.36 -18.88 9.12
C THR A 499 12.21 -18.32 9.98
N GLU A 500 11.58 -19.17 10.80
CA GLU A 500 10.57 -18.70 11.74
C GLU A 500 11.18 -17.80 12.84
N GLY A 501 10.36 -16.88 13.33
CA GLY A 501 10.65 -16.07 14.50
C GLY A 501 10.84 -14.59 14.18
N THR A 502 10.44 -13.76 15.13
CA THR A 502 10.40 -12.32 15.00
C THR A 502 11.69 -11.65 15.46
N SER A 503 11.96 -10.50 14.85
CA SER A 503 12.89 -9.50 15.36
C SER A 503 12.23 -8.80 16.56
N GLU A 504 12.95 -8.65 17.67
CA GLU A 504 12.44 -7.97 18.87
C GLU A 504 12.13 -6.47 18.64
N ASP A 505 12.76 -5.91 17.60
CA ASP A 505 12.67 -4.50 17.23
C ASP A 505 11.60 -4.21 16.17
N ILE A 506 10.83 -5.22 15.77
CA ILE A 506 9.71 -5.10 14.83
C ILE A 506 8.48 -5.77 15.44
N ILE A 507 7.48 -4.97 15.80
CA ILE A 507 6.22 -5.46 16.37
C ILE A 507 5.08 -5.06 15.45
N VAL A 508 4.21 -6.03 15.16
CA VAL A 508 3.08 -5.89 14.24
C VAL A 508 1.76 -6.05 15.01
N ALA A 509 0.74 -5.30 14.62
CA ALA A 509 -0.63 -5.57 15.03
C ALA A 509 -1.62 -5.40 13.87
N LEU A 510 -2.67 -6.22 13.88
CA LEU A 510 -3.74 -6.22 12.88
C LEU A 510 -5.04 -5.67 13.47
N SER A 511 -5.82 -4.97 12.63
CA SER A 511 -7.21 -4.65 12.97
C SER A 511 -8.05 -5.92 13.16
N ALA A 512 -9.22 -5.75 13.78
CA ALA A 512 -10.10 -6.86 14.12
C ALA A 512 -10.52 -7.72 12.90
N ASP A 513 -10.62 -7.12 11.71
CA ASP A 513 -10.87 -7.83 10.44
C ASP A 513 -9.63 -8.02 9.56
N ALA A 514 -8.46 -7.60 10.07
CA ALA A 514 -7.16 -7.59 9.42
C ALA A 514 -7.08 -6.73 8.15
N SER A 515 -8.03 -5.82 7.91
CA SER A 515 -7.97 -4.87 6.77
C SER A 515 -7.00 -3.71 7.00
N GLU A 516 -6.60 -3.47 8.24
CA GLU A 516 -5.62 -2.46 8.62
C GLU A 516 -4.51 -3.12 9.44
N LEU A 517 -3.32 -2.54 9.36
CA LEU A 517 -2.13 -2.99 10.05
C LEU A 517 -1.37 -1.80 10.59
N GLU A 518 -0.78 -1.99 11.76
CA GLU A 518 0.24 -1.11 12.30
C GLU A 518 1.51 -1.86 12.68
N LEU A 519 2.61 -1.13 12.65
CA LEU A 519 3.96 -1.64 12.86
C LEU A 519 4.78 -0.58 13.58
N LYS A 520 5.62 -1.00 14.52
CA LYS A 520 6.71 -0.16 15.02
C LYS A 520 8.06 -0.81 14.74
N VAL A 521 9.04 0.03 14.41
CA VAL A 521 10.40 -0.35 14.02
C VAL A 521 11.42 0.53 14.72
N GLU A 522 12.44 -0.05 15.36
CA GLU A 522 13.48 0.74 16.04
C GLU A 522 14.40 1.48 15.04
N LEU A 523 14.48 2.82 15.17
CA LEU A 523 15.30 3.67 14.30
C LEU A 523 16.80 3.42 14.48
N ALA A 524 17.24 3.25 15.74
CA ALA A 524 18.65 3.11 16.11
C ALA A 524 19.28 1.78 15.66
N GLY A 525 18.46 0.73 15.54
CA GLY A 525 18.86 -0.59 15.03
C GLY A 525 19.01 -0.64 13.51
N PHE A 526 18.49 0.37 12.81
CA PHE A 526 18.31 0.36 11.37
C PHE A 526 19.58 0.79 10.63
N LEU A 527 20.22 1.91 10.99
CA LEU A 527 21.33 2.43 10.17
C LEU A 527 22.33 3.30 10.95
N GLN A 528 23.54 2.78 11.15
CA GLN A 528 24.74 3.57 11.46
C GLN A 528 25.70 3.47 10.28
N ASP A 529 26.35 4.57 9.93
CA ASP A 529 27.42 4.54 8.92
C ASP A 529 28.70 3.85 9.45
N GLU A 530 29.71 3.70 8.59
CA GLU A 530 31.01 3.11 8.96
C GLU A 530 31.73 3.84 10.12
N SER A 531 31.37 5.11 10.38
CA SER A 531 31.89 5.92 11.47
C SER A 531 31.09 5.78 12.78
N GLY A 532 29.98 5.04 12.76
CA GLY A 532 29.06 4.86 13.88
C GLY A 532 28.03 5.98 14.03
N LYS A 533 27.89 6.86 13.03
CA LYS A 533 26.89 7.92 13.05
C LYS A 533 25.53 7.35 12.63
N MET A 534 24.51 7.59 13.45
CA MET A 534 23.13 7.24 13.11
C MET A 534 22.66 7.99 11.85
N LEU A 535 22.07 7.26 10.92
CA LEU A 535 21.50 7.76 9.67
C LEU A 535 19.98 7.94 9.75
N MET A 536 19.38 7.67 10.90
CA MET A 536 17.95 7.88 11.18
C MET A 536 17.84 8.67 12.49
N VAL A 537 18.00 9.99 12.42
CA VAL A 537 17.95 10.87 13.59
C VAL A 537 16.93 12.00 13.40
N LYS A 538 16.40 12.50 14.52
CA LYS A 538 15.51 13.67 14.54
C LYS A 538 16.07 14.84 13.70
N GLY A 539 15.20 15.41 12.88
CA GLY A 539 15.49 16.48 11.92
C GLY A 539 15.98 16.00 10.56
N GLN A 540 16.33 14.72 10.40
CA GLN A 540 16.67 14.15 9.11
C GLN A 540 15.42 13.89 8.28
N LYS A 541 15.56 14.04 6.96
CA LYS A 541 14.51 13.76 6.00
C LYS A 541 14.79 12.45 5.29
N ILE A 542 13.75 11.65 5.11
CA ILE A 542 13.78 10.35 4.43
C ILE A 542 12.67 10.28 3.38
N ASP A 543 12.82 9.40 2.39
CA ASP A 543 11.77 9.05 1.45
C ASP A 543 11.28 7.62 1.77
N VAL A 544 9.96 7.43 1.83
CA VAL A 544 9.36 6.20 2.38
C VAL A 544 8.15 5.77 1.57
N ALA A 545 7.98 4.46 1.39
CA ALA A 545 6.79 3.85 0.82
C ALA A 545 6.51 2.51 1.50
N ALA A 546 5.30 1.99 1.35
CA ALA A 546 4.96 0.63 1.76
C ALA A 546 4.62 -0.20 0.53
N GLY A 547 4.84 -1.51 0.60
CA GLY A 547 4.25 -2.39 -0.39
C GLY A 547 3.98 -3.78 0.16
N VAL A 548 3.21 -4.49 -0.66
CA VAL A 548 2.60 -5.76 -0.28
C VAL A 548 2.67 -6.69 -1.47
N GLU A 549 3.06 -7.94 -1.22
CA GLU A 549 3.00 -9.02 -2.21
C GLU A 549 2.34 -10.24 -1.59
N GLY A 550 1.50 -10.94 -2.34
CA GLY A 550 0.77 -12.07 -1.79
C GLY A 550 0.33 -13.08 -2.84
N SER A 551 0.42 -14.36 -2.48
CA SER A 551 -0.14 -15.43 -3.29
C SER A 551 -1.66 -15.32 -3.35
N SER A 552 -2.25 -15.54 -4.52
CA SER A 552 -3.70 -15.44 -4.72
C SER A 552 -4.44 -16.77 -4.55
N LYS A 553 -3.84 -17.72 -3.81
CA LYS A 553 -4.38 -19.08 -3.65
C LYS A 553 -5.72 -19.09 -2.93
N PHE A 554 -5.91 -18.19 -1.98
CA PHE A 554 -7.21 -18.00 -1.32
C PHE A 554 -8.33 -17.69 -2.33
N TYR A 555 -8.00 -16.99 -3.41
CA TYR A 555 -8.93 -16.62 -4.50
C TYR A 555 -8.95 -17.62 -5.66
N GLY A 556 -8.37 -18.81 -5.47
CA GLY A 556 -8.36 -19.87 -6.50
C GLY A 556 -7.38 -19.62 -7.65
N SER A 557 -6.41 -18.72 -7.48
CA SER A 557 -5.38 -18.41 -8.47
C SER A 557 -4.00 -18.84 -7.98
N SER A 558 -3.15 -19.33 -8.89
CA SER A 558 -1.74 -19.62 -8.60
C SER A 558 -0.81 -18.41 -8.78
N MET A 559 -1.35 -17.29 -9.25
CA MET A 559 -0.57 -16.07 -9.51
C MET A 559 -0.37 -15.26 -8.23
N TRP A 560 0.70 -14.48 -8.20
CA TRP A 560 0.91 -13.44 -7.18
C TRP A 560 0.02 -12.23 -7.47
N GLY A 561 -0.28 -11.47 -6.42
CA GLY A 561 -0.75 -10.09 -6.49
C GLY A 561 0.24 -9.21 -5.74
N ALA A 562 0.34 -7.94 -6.12
CA ALA A 562 1.16 -6.99 -5.41
C ALA A 562 0.66 -5.56 -5.63
N ASP A 563 1.06 -4.70 -4.71
CA ASP A 563 0.77 -3.27 -4.75
C ASP A 563 1.81 -2.47 -3.95
N SER A 564 1.87 -1.17 -4.16
CA SER A 564 2.74 -0.26 -3.42
C SER A 564 2.12 1.11 -3.26
N SER A 565 2.22 1.67 -2.05
CA SER A 565 1.70 3.00 -1.78
C SER A 565 2.50 4.08 -2.52
N PRO A 566 1.92 5.29 -2.70
CA PRO A 566 2.67 6.42 -3.20
C PRO A 566 3.81 6.77 -2.26
N THR A 567 4.98 7.09 -2.81
CA THR A 567 6.14 7.52 -2.02
C THR A 567 5.87 8.83 -1.28
N VAL A 568 6.14 8.83 0.02
CA VAL A 568 6.19 10.04 0.85
C VAL A 568 7.60 10.61 0.79
N TYR A 569 7.78 11.63 -0.04
CA TYR A 569 9.05 12.32 -0.19
C TYR A 569 9.30 13.34 0.94
N GLY A 570 10.50 13.28 1.53
CA GLY A 570 11.03 14.27 2.45
C GLY A 570 10.35 14.27 3.83
N TYR A 571 9.90 13.11 4.30
CA TYR A 571 9.38 12.96 5.66
C TYR A 571 10.46 13.32 6.67
N GLU A 572 10.19 14.30 7.52
CA GLU A 572 11.13 14.76 8.54
C GLU A 572 10.90 14.02 9.86
N LEU A 573 11.92 13.32 10.35
CA LEU A 573 11.91 12.63 11.65
C LEU A 573 11.75 13.65 12.78
N LYS A 574 10.67 13.55 13.55
CA LYS A 574 10.27 14.54 14.57
C LYS A 574 10.89 14.31 15.94
#